data_AF-A0A151IDX2-F1
#
_entry.id   AF-A0A151IDX2-F1
#
_cell.length_a   1.000
_cell.length_b   1.000
_cell.length_c   1.000
_cell.angle_alpha   90.00
_cell.angle_beta   90.00
_cell.angle_gamma   90.00
#
_symmetry.space_group_name_H-M   'P 1'
#
loop_
_entity.id
_entity.type
_entity.pdbx_description
1 polymer ?
#
loop_
_entity_poly.entity_id
_entity_poly.type
_entity_poly.pdbx_seq_one_letter_code
_entity_poly.pdbx_strand_id
1 'polypeptide(L)'
;MIAPNFHLRVSLTIVYFLGTWPPVKGKFRLPYLLYTVCSFIFILGILLSAEIANVLANWGDMSKLTAVATLLMTNCTHASKVIVLLRRQTRIQTLLDIADSSAFSRYDKKYEDLLISYAWKGIFHHAIYQSFGGIAVFCWGFTPVADLIAGRSRQLPMEGWYPYNTTATPAFEITATHQGIAIIIACFHNVAMDTLMTGLITVACCQLAILERNIISIDNKEKICGMQNDNDEDKSLERGILAYQLLKQYVMHSNMIFQ
;
A
#
# COMPACT_ATOMS: atom_id res chain seq x y z
N MET A 1 20.67 14.62 -2.01
CA MET A 1 19.32 15.13 -1.70
C MET A 1 18.34 14.05 -2.13
N ILE A 2 17.64 13.41 -1.18
CA ILE A 2 16.71 12.30 -1.44
C ILE A 2 15.43 12.92 -1.98
N ALA A 3 14.91 12.44 -3.10
CA ALA A 3 13.67 12.97 -3.67
C ALA A 3 12.48 12.70 -2.71
N PRO A 4 11.55 13.67 -2.51
CA PRO A 4 10.40 13.53 -1.61
C PRO A 4 9.55 12.28 -1.89
N ASN A 5 9.49 11.86 -3.16
CA ASN A 5 8.72 10.69 -3.62
C ASN A 5 9.54 9.38 -3.68
N PHE A 6 10.78 9.35 -3.21
CA PHE A 6 11.65 8.17 -3.31
C PHE A 6 11.00 6.92 -2.70
N HIS A 7 10.38 7.11 -1.54
CA HIS A 7 9.68 6.06 -0.82
C HIS A 7 8.48 5.46 -1.58
N LEU A 8 7.68 6.30 -2.23
CA LEU A 8 6.57 5.88 -3.09
C LEU A 8 7.10 5.08 -4.28
N ARG A 9 8.21 5.53 -4.89
CA ARG A 9 8.84 4.84 -6.02
C ARG A 9 9.38 3.46 -5.61
N VAL A 10 10.03 3.34 -4.46
CA VAL A 10 10.51 2.04 -3.93
C VAL A 10 9.34 1.10 -3.69
N SER A 11 8.29 1.57 -3.01
CA SER A 11 7.11 0.77 -2.72
C SER A 11 6.38 0.31 -3.98
N LEU A 12 6.20 1.22 -4.96
CA LEU A 12 5.63 0.88 -6.26
C LEU A 12 6.47 -0.12 -7.03
N THR A 13 7.80 -0.02 -6.96
CA THR A 13 8.70 -0.97 -7.63
C THR A 13 8.55 -2.37 -7.04
N ILE A 14 8.42 -2.48 -5.71
CA ILE A 14 8.20 -3.75 -5.01
C ILE A 14 6.84 -4.35 -5.42
N VAL A 15 5.77 -3.55 -5.35
CA VAL A 15 4.41 -3.98 -5.73
C VAL A 15 4.34 -4.36 -7.22
N TYR A 16 5.05 -3.65 -8.09
CA TYR A 16 5.16 -3.97 -9.51
C TYR A 16 5.91 -5.28 -9.76
N PHE A 17 7.03 -5.50 -9.08
CA PHE A 17 7.80 -6.74 -9.21
C PHE A 17 7.04 -7.95 -8.68
N LEU A 18 6.26 -7.75 -7.62
CA LEU A 18 5.40 -8.79 -7.02
C LEU A 18 4.11 -9.02 -7.82
N GLY A 19 3.89 -8.28 -8.90
CA GLY A 19 2.83 -8.53 -9.87
C GLY A 19 1.49 -7.90 -9.53
N THR A 20 1.37 -7.05 -8.52
CA THR A 20 0.08 -6.45 -8.10
C THR A 20 -0.15 -5.04 -8.62
N TRP A 21 0.70 -4.55 -9.55
CA TRP A 21 0.55 -3.25 -10.19
C TRP A 21 0.56 -3.33 -11.74
N PRO A 22 -0.54 -3.78 -12.38
CA PRO A 22 -0.61 -3.93 -13.83
C PRO A 22 -0.57 -2.60 -14.58
N PRO A 23 0.08 -2.48 -15.74
CA PRO A 23 0.04 -1.23 -16.50
C PRO A 23 -1.40 -0.84 -16.89
N VAL A 24 -1.79 0.42 -16.64
CA VAL A 24 -3.17 0.92 -16.86
C VAL A 24 -3.57 0.86 -18.34
N LYS A 25 -2.65 1.06 -19.27
CA LYS A 25 -2.89 0.97 -20.72
C LYS A 25 -1.71 0.29 -21.41
N GLY A 26 -1.96 -0.58 -22.39
CA GLY A 26 -0.92 -1.18 -23.23
C GLY A 26 -1.25 -2.59 -23.72
N LYS A 27 -0.58 -3.01 -24.80
CA LYS A 27 -0.69 -4.36 -25.38
C LYS A 27 -0.26 -5.46 -24.40
N PHE A 28 0.60 -5.14 -23.44
CA PHE A 28 1.10 -6.06 -22.42
C PHE A 28 0.23 -6.13 -21.15
N ARG A 29 -0.95 -5.50 -21.13
CA ARG A 29 -1.84 -5.52 -19.95
C ARG A 29 -2.39 -6.92 -19.66
N LEU A 30 -2.84 -7.65 -20.68
CA LEU A 30 -3.39 -9.00 -20.52
C LEU A 30 -2.35 -10.02 -19.99
N PRO A 31 -1.13 -10.14 -20.56
CA PRO A 31 -0.13 -11.05 -20.01
C PRO A 31 0.31 -10.65 -18.60
N TYR A 32 0.35 -9.35 -18.28
CA TYR A 32 0.63 -8.92 -16.91
C TYR A 32 -0.52 -9.29 -15.95
N LEU A 33 -1.79 -9.15 -16.34
CA LEU A 33 -2.91 -9.58 -15.50
C LEU A 33 -2.88 -11.09 -15.22
N LEU A 34 -2.50 -11.91 -16.20
CA LEU A 34 -2.26 -13.33 -15.99
C LEU A 34 -1.14 -13.55 -14.97
N TYR A 35 -0.03 -12.81 -15.09
CA TYR A 35 1.05 -12.81 -14.12
C TYR A 35 0.57 -12.38 -12.71
N THR A 36 -0.28 -11.35 -12.60
CA THR A 36 -0.90 -10.92 -11.34
C THR A 36 -1.70 -12.04 -10.70
N VAL A 37 -2.53 -12.74 -11.48
CA VAL A 37 -3.34 -13.85 -10.99
C VAL A 37 -2.44 -15.01 -10.53
N CYS A 38 -1.45 -15.40 -11.33
CA CYS A 38 -0.50 -16.45 -10.95
C CYS A 38 0.30 -16.10 -9.69
N SER A 39 0.81 -14.87 -9.59
CA SER A 39 1.53 -14.37 -8.43
C SER A 39 0.64 -14.35 -7.19
N PHE A 40 -0.60 -13.89 -7.32
CA PHE A 40 -1.57 -13.87 -6.22
C PHE A 40 -1.94 -15.27 -5.73
N ILE A 41 -2.13 -16.23 -6.66
CA ILE A 41 -2.37 -17.63 -6.32
C ILE A 41 -1.17 -18.20 -5.55
N PHE A 42 0.05 -17.94 -6.03
CA PHE A 42 1.27 -18.44 -5.41
C PHE A 42 1.54 -17.85 -4.03
N ILE A 43 1.31 -16.54 -3.84
CA ILE A 43 1.62 -15.84 -2.59
C ILE A 43 0.53 -16.05 -1.53
N LEU A 44 -0.75 -15.99 -1.92
CA LEU A 44 -1.89 -15.95 -1.00
C LEU A 44 -2.93 -17.04 -1.26
N GLY A 45 -3.22 -17.37 -2.52
CA GLY A 45 -4.33 -18.26 -2.87
C GLY A 45 -4.19 -19.67 -2.30
N ILE A 46 -3.01 -20.26 -2.41
CA ILE A 46 -2.72 -21.60 -1.87
C ILE A 46 -2.86 -21.59 -0.34
N LEU A 47 -2.28 -20.59 0.34
CA LEU A 47 -2.37 -20.44 1.80
C LEU A 47 -3.82 -20.28 2.28
N LEU A 48 -4.58 -19.36 1.67
CA LEU A 48 -5.99 -19.13 2.00
C LEU A 48 -6.83 -20.40 1.81
N SER A 49 -6.61 -21.14 0.73
CA SER A 49 -7.34 -22.38 0.49
C SER A 49 -7.04 -23.45 1.55
N ALA A 50 -5.79 -23.58 1.96
CA ALA A 50 -5.35 -24.52 2.99
C ALA A 50 -5.89 -24.14 4.38
N GLU A 51 -5.91 -22.84 4.71
CA GLU A 51 -6.45 -22.32 5.97
C GLU A 51 -7.97 -22.52 6.05
N ILE A 52 -8.71 -22.18 5.00
CA ILE A 52 -10.17 -22.39 4.94
C ILE A 52 -10.51 -23.87 5.11
N ALA A 53 -9.80 -24.75 4.39
CA ALA A 53 -9.99 -26.18 4.53
C ALA A 53 -9.65 -26.68 5.95
N ASN A 54 -8.63 -26.09 6.59
CA ASN A 54 -8.27 -26.44 7.97
C ASN A 54 -9.32 -26.01 9.00
N VAL A 55 -9.92 -24.83 8.82
CA VAL A 55 -11.03 -24.34 9.66
C VAL A 55 -12.25 -25.26 9.54
N LEU A 56 -12.59 -25.69 8.31
CA LEU A 56 -13.70 -26.59 8.07
C LEU A 56 -13.45 -27.99 8.65
N ALA A 57 -12.22 -28.50 8.56
CA ALA A 57 -11.86 -29.83 9.07
C ALA A 57 -11.81 -29.88 10.61
N ASN A 58 -11.38 -28.79 11.26
CA ASN A 58 -11.18 -28.73 12.71
C ASN A 58 -12.24 -27.90 13.44
N TRP A 59 -13.46 -27.82 12.90
CA TRP A 59 -14.59 -27.01 13.42
C TRP A 59 -15.00 -27.30 14.88
N GLY A 60 -14.43 -28.33 15.53
CA GLY A 60 -14.68 -28.69 16.92
C GLY A 60 -13.61 -28.28 17.95
N ASP A 61 -12.40 -27.91 17.53
CA ASP A 61 -11.30 -27.58 18.45
C ASP A 61 -11.04 -26.08 18.51
N MET A 62 -11.62 -25.43 19.52
CA MET A 62 -11.55 -23.97 19.70
C MET A 62 -10.12 -23.43 19.90
N SER A 63 -9.22 -24.23 20.47
CA SER A 63 -7.84 -23.79 20.71
C SER A 63 -7.07 -23.65 19.40
N LYS A 64 -7.20 -24.65 18.51
CA LYS A 64 -6.57 -24.61 17.18
C LYS A 64 -7.25 -23.63 16.25
N LEU A 65 -8.58 -23.56 16.30
CA LEU A 65 -9.37 -22.66 15.47
C LEU A 65 -9.01 -21.19 15.70
N THR A 66 -8.73 -20.80 16.94
CA THR A 66 -8.38 -19.40 17.27
C THR A 66 -7.08 -18.97 16.59
N ALA A 67 -6.05 -19.82 16.59
CA ALA A 67 -4.77 -19.51 15.93
C ALA A 67 -4.90 -19.47 14.40
N VAL A 68 -5.65 -20.40 13.81
CA VAL A 68 -5.88 -20.42 12.35
C VAL A 68 -6.76 -19.24 11.91
N ALA A 69 -7.74 -18.86 12.72
CA ALA A 69 -8.65 -17.75 12.42
C ALA A 69 -7.93 -16.39 12.38
N THR A 70 -6.94 -16.16 13.26
CA THR A 70 -6.16 -14.90 13.24
C THR A 70 -5.27 -14.79 12.00
N LEU A 71 -4.68 -15.91 11.56
CA LEU A 71 -3.94 -15.98 10.30
C LEU A 71 -4.86 -15.74 9.10
N LEU A 72 -6.01 -16.43 9.07
CA LEU A 72 -7.01 -16.27 8.00
C LEU A 72 -7.49 -14.83 7.90
N MET A 73 -7.76 -14.17 9.03
CA MET A 73 -8.15 -12.76 9.05
C MET A 73 -7.06 -11.84 8.46
N THR A 74 -5.80 -12.12 8.78
CA THR A 74 -4.65 -11.36 8.27
C THR A 74 -4.51 -11.53 6.76
N ASN A 75 -4.57 -12.77 6.27
CA ASN A 75 -4.48 -13.09 4.84
C ASN A 75 -5.68 -12.53 4.05
N CYS A 76 -6.89 -12.59 4.61
CA CYS A 76 -8.08 -11.96 4.03
C CYS A 76 -7.94 -10.43 3.93
N THR A 77 -7.38 -9.80 4.97
CA THR A 77 -7.11 -8.35 4.97
C THR A 77 -6.08 -8.00 3.91
N HIS A 78 -5.02 -8.80 3.79
CA HIS A 78 -3.98 -8.62 2.77
C HIS A 78 -4.56 -8.76 1.36
N ALA A 79 -5.36 -9.80 1.10
CA ALA A 79 -6.06 -9.98 -0.17
C ALA A 79 -6.99 -8.80 -0.50
N SER A 80 -7.73 -8.30 0.50
CA SER A 80 -8.62 -7.15 0.34
C SER A 80 -7.85 -5.89 -0.07
N LYS A 81 -6.67 -5.63 0.53
CA LYS A 81 -5.79 -4.52 0.13
C LYS A 81 -5.38 -4.62 -1.33
N VAL A 82 -4.99 -5.82 -1.80
CA VAL A 82 -4.64 -6.05 -3.21
C VAL A 82 -5.81 -5.75 -4.14
N ILE A 83 -7.01 -6.23 -3.80
CA ILE A 83 -8.21 -5.99 -4.60
C ILE A 83 -8.52 -4.49 -4.68
N VAL A 84 -8.44 -3.78 -3.55
CA VAL A 84 -8.67 -2.33 -3.50
C VAL A 84 -7.63 -1.58 -4.34
N LEU A 85 -6.35 -1.96 -4.25
CA LEU A 85 -5.26 -1.39 -5.04
C LEU A 85 -5.52 -1.54 -6.54
N LEU A 86 -5.87 -2.74 -7.00
CA LEU A 86 -6.18 -3.04 -8.40
C LEU A 86 -7.44 -2.29 -8.89
N ARG A 87 -8.49 -2.23 -8.06
CA ARG A 87 -9.75 -1.55 -8.40
C ARG A 87 -9.59 -0.04 -8.47
N ARG A 88 -8.80 0.55 -7.57
CA ARG A 88 -8.60 2.01 -7.47
C ARG A 88 -7.33 2.49 -8.17
N GLN A 89 -6.70 1.62 -8.96
CA GLN A 89 -5.40 1.87 -9.55
C GLN A 89 -5.35 3.18 -10.35
N THR A 90 -6.36 3.48 -11.16
CA THR A 90 -6.41 4.72 -11.95
C THR A 90 -6.37 5.96 -11.06
N ARG A 91 -7.10 5.96 -9.93
CA ARG A 91 -7.11 7.08 -8.99
C ARG A 91 -5.76 7.22 -8.28
N ILE A 92 -5.17 6.09 -7.89
CA ILE A 92 -3.85 6.08 -7.26
C ILE A 92 -2.79 6.60 -8.23
N GLN A 93 -2.85 6.20 -9.51
CA GLN A 93 -1.96 6.71 -10.54
C GLN A 93 -2.07 8.23 -10.67
N THR A 94 -3.28 8.79 -10.68
CA THR A 94 -3.47 10.25 -10.70
C THR A 94 -2.84 10.93 -9.48
N LEU A 95 -3.00 10.37 -8.27
CA LEU A 95 -2.35 10.91 -7.08
C LEU A 95 -0.81 10.88 -7.17
N LEU A 96 -0.26 9.81 -7.73
CA LEU A 96 1.17 9.68 -7.99
C LEU A 96 1.66 10.70 -9.03
N ASP A 97 0.90 10.90 -10.11
CA ASP A 97 1.23 11.88 -11.15
C ASP A 97 1.19 13.31 -10.59
N ILE A 98 0.26 13.62 -9.69
CA ILE A 98 0.22 14.92 -8.99
C ILE A 98 1.42 15.05 -8.04
N ALA A 99 1.79 13.99 -7.32
CA ALA A 99 2.95 13.98 -6.44
C ALA A 99 4.26 14.24 -7.21
N ASP A 100 4.37 13.72 -8.45
CA ASP A 100 5.53 13.91 -9.33
C ASP A 100 5.47 15.24 -10.11
N SER A 101 4.38 16.01 -9.99
CA SER A 101 4.19 17.26 -10.72
C SER A 101 5.08 18.39 -10.20
N SER A 102 5.55 19.26 -11.12
CA SER A 102 6.38 20.41 -10.80
C SER A 102 5.68 21.46 -9.90
N ALA A 103 4.34 21.51 -9.95
CA ALA A 103 3.53 22.36 -9.09
C ALA A 103 3.66 21.95 -7.61
N PHE A 104 3.66 20.65 -7.33
CA PHE A 104 3.86 20.12 -5.98
C PHE A 104 5.30 20.37 -5.52
N SER A 105 6.30 20.04 -6.36
CA SER A 105 7.72 20.25 -6.06
C SER A 105 8.11 21.71 -5.78
N ARG A 106 7.46 22.69 -6.43
CA ARG A 106 7.77 24.11 -6.26
C ARG A 106 7.27 24.68 -4.93
N TYR A 107 6.14 24.17 -4.44
CA TYR A 107 5.59 24.54 -3.14
C TYR A 107 6.34 23.82 -2.00
N ASP A 108 6.82 22.61 -2.29
CA ASP A 108 7.54 21.75 -1.36
C ASP A 108 8.79 22.46 -0.80
N LYS A 109 9.59 23.20 -1.58
CA LYS A 109 10.85 23.83 -1.10
C LYS A 109 10.79 24.62 0.21
N LYS A 110 9.63 25.14 0.62
CA LYS A 110 9.46 25.90 1.89
C LYS A 110 8.96 25.03 3.06
N TYR A 111 8.35 23.88 2.79
CA TYR A 111 7.78 22.93 3.77
C TYR A 111 8.36 21.51 3.66
N GLU A 112 9.28 21.29 2.72
CA GLU A 112 9.94 20.03 2.35
C GLU A 112 10.51 19.39 3.60
N ASP A 113 11.37 20.10 4.32
CA ASP A 113 12.13 19.51 5.41
C ASP A 113 11.25 19.09 6.59
N LEU A 114 10.19 19.86 6.90
CA LEU A 114 9.28 19.53 7.99
C LEU A 114 8.34 18.38 7.61
N LEU A 115 7.64 18.49 6.48
CA LEU A 115 6.69 17.46 6.06
C LEU A 115 7.38 16.16 5.68
N ILE A 116 8.52 16.21 4.97
CA ILE A 116 9.34 15.03 4.69
C ILE A 116 9.79 14.41 6.01
N SER A 117 10.34 15.17 6.96
CA SER A 117 10.82 14.59 8.22
C SER A 117 9.71 13.91 9.03
N TYR A 118 8.52 14.53 9.15
CA TYR A 118 7.39 13.91 9.84
C TYR A 118 6.82 12.71 9.08
N ALA A 119 6.71 12.78 7.75
CA ALA A 119 6.27 11.69 6.91
C ALA A 119 7.24 10.51 6.97
N TRP A 120 8.55 10.77 6.83
CA TRP A 120 9.60 9.77 6.94
C TRP A 120 9.60 9.12 8.31
N LYS A 121 9.48 9.92 9.37
CA LYS A 121 9.47 9.40 10.74
C LYS A 121 8.25 8.50 10.97
N GLY A 122 7.06 8.89 10.49
CA GLY A 122 5.84 8.09 10.59
C GLY A 122 5.89 6.81 9.76
N ILE A 123 6.33 6.91 8.51
CA ILE A 123 6.54 5.78 7.60
C ILE A 123 7.58 4.81 8.15
N PHE A 124 8.71 5.32 8.63
CA PHE A 124 9.79 4.51 9.18
C PHE A 124 9.35 3.82 10.48
N HIS A 125 8.64 4.52 11.37
CA HIS A 125 8.06 3.89 12.55
C HIS A 125 7.05 2.80 12.19
N HIS A 126 6.18 3.07 11.23
CA HIS A 126 5.17 2.12 10.77
C HIS A 126 5.83 0.90 10.11
N ALA A 127 6.83 1.11 9.25
CA ALA A 127 7.59 0.06 8.60
C ALA A 127 8.36 -0.80 9.60
N ILE A 128 9.00 -0.19 10.61
CA ILE A 128 9.69 -0.92 11.69
C ILE A 128 8.70 -1.73 12.52
N TYR A 129 7.58 -1.12 12.93
CA TYR A 129 6.56 -1.80 13.73
C TYR A 129 5.98 -3.00 12.97
N GLN A 130 5.65 -2.81 11.68
CA GLN A 130 5.14 -3.88 10.83
C GLN A 130 6.19 -4.97 10.57
N SER A 131 7.47 -4.59 10.43
CA SER A 131 8.58 -5.54 10.26
C SER A 131 8.80 -6.37 11.53
N PHE A 132 8.68 -5.78 12.71
CA PHE A 132 8.78 -6.49 13.98
C PHE A 132 7.67 -7.55 14.13
N GLY A 133 6.42 -7.19 13.78
CA GLY A 133 5.31 -8.14 13.71
C GLY A 133 5.56 -9.27 12.69
N GLY A 134 6.09 -8.92 11.52
CA GLY A 134 6.48 -9.90 10.49
C GLY A 134 7.55 -10.88 10.96
N ILE A 135 8.57 -10.40 11.68
CA ILE A 135 9.64 -11.25 12.24
C ILE A 135 9.06 -12.19 13.31
N ALA A 136 8.14 -11.74 14.14
CA ALA A 136 7.50 -12.60 15.14
C ALA A 136 6.70 -13.74 14.48
N VAL A 137 5.92 -13.42 13.43
CA VAL A 137 5.17 -14.43 12.65
C VAL A 137 6.12 -15.37 11.90
N PHE A 138 7.24 -14.85 11.38
CA PHE A 138 8.27 -15.66 10.73
C PHE A 138 8.94 -16.63 11.71
N CYS A 139 9.35 -16.15 12.88
CA CYS A 139 9.90 -16.99 13.95
C CYS A 139 8.90 -18.08 14.36
N TRP A 140 7.61 -17.73 14.48
CA TRP A 140 6.56 -18.69 14.80
C TRP A 140 6.36 -19.72 13.68
N GLY A 141 6.26 -19.31 12.42
CA GLY A 141 6.18 -20.23 11.27
C GLY A 141 7.42 -21.11 11.09
N PHE A 142 8.59 -20.67 11.58
CA PHE A 142 9.83 -21.45 11.55
C PHE A 142 9.91 -22.48 12.70
N THR A 143 9.12 -22.36 13.77
CA THR A 143 9.16 -23.30 14.91
C THR A 143 8.95 -24.77 14.52
N PRO A 144 7.96 -25.16 13.69
CA PRO A 144 7.81 -26.56 13.27
C PRO A 144 8.87 -27.02 12.25
N VAL A 145 9.51 -26.10 11.51
CA VAL A 145 10.69 -26.44 10.69
C VAL A 145 11.88 -26.74 11.60
N ALA A 146 12.07 -25.95 12.65
CA ALA A 146 13.11 -26.19 13.65
C ALA A 146 12.88 -27.50 14.41
N ASP A 147 11.63 -27.82 14.77
CA ASP A 147 11.28 -29.09 15.42
C ASP A 147 11.51 -30.30 14.50
N LEU A 148 11.27 -30.16 13.19
CA LEU A 148 11.60 -31.18 12.21
C LEU A 148 13.11 -31.43 12.11
N ILE A 149 13.93 -30.37 12.06
CA ILE A 149 15.40 -30.47 12.01
C ILE A 149 15.94 -31.07 13.33
N ALA A 150 15.27 -30.79 14.45
CA ALA A 150 15.57 -31.35 15.76
C ALA A 150 15.12 -32.83 15.94
N GLY A 151 14.56 -33.45 14.90
CA GLY A 151 14.12 -34.85 14.93
C GLY A 151 12.84 -35.10 15.74
N ARG A 152 12.08 -34.05 16.09
CA ARG A 152 10.73 -34.16 16.64
C ARG A 152 9.69 -34.29 15.52
N SER A 153 8.49 -34.72 15.87
CA SER A 153 7.38 -35.06 14.96
C SER A 153 7.22 -34.11 13.77
N ARG A 154 6.98 -34.67 12.57
CA ARG A 154 6.68 -33.93 11.33
C ARG A 154 5.37 -33.14 11.48
N GLN A 155 5.46 -31.85 11.78
CA GLN A 155 4.34 -30.90 11.77
C GLN A 155 4.64 -29.77 10.77
N LEU A 156 3.61 -29.26 10.08
CA LEU A 156 3.79 -28.18 9.11
C LEU A 156 3.81 -26.80 9.80
N PRO A 157 4.58 -25.81 9.26
CA PRO A 157 4.54 -24.38 9.59
C PRO A 157 3.17 -23.78 9.82
N MET A 158 2.26 -24.07 8.91
CA MET A 158 0.84 -23.80 9.07
C MET A 158 0.13 -25.14 9.00
N GLU A 159 -0.60 -25.49 10.06
CA GLU A 159 -1.59 -26.56 9.98
C GLU A 159 -2.58 -26.16 8.89
N GLY A 160 -2.57 -26.93 7.80
CA GLY A 160 -3.36 -26.71 6.60
C GLY A 160 -3.84 -28.06 6.10
N TRP A 161 -5.10 -28.15 5.68
CA TRP A 161 -5.59 -29.37 5.05
C TRP A 161 -5.23 -29.33 3.57
N TYR A 162 -4.42 -30.30 3.12
CA TYR A 162 -4.02 -30.45 1.73
C TYR A 162 -4.56 -31.77 1.17
N PRO A 163 -4.91 -31.83 -0.12
CA PRO A 163 -5.45 -33.05 -0.74
C PRO A 163 -4.41 -34.17 -0.96
N TYR A 164 -3.17 -33.95 -0.52
CA TYR A 164 -2.06 -34.91 -0.60
C TYR A 164 -1.49 -35.16 0.78
N ASN A 165 -0.83 -36.31 0.98
CA ASN A 165 -0.26 -36.66 2.27
C ASN A 165 0.96 -35.78 2.59
N THR A 166 0.73 -34.75 3.40
CA THR A 166 1.75 -33.78 3.79
C THR A 166 2.81 -34.37 4.71
N THR A 167 2.62 -35.57 5.27
CA THR A 167 3.63 -36.22 6.13
C THR A 167 4.65 -37.06 5.35
N ALA A 168 4.38 -37.33 4.06
CA ALA A 168 5.25 -38.14 3.19
C ALA A 168 6.35 -37.27 2.54
N THR A 169 7.59 -37.80 2.53
CA THR A 169 8.68 -37.22 1.72
C THR A 169 8.45 -37.60 0.26
N PRO A 170 8.58 -36.68 -0.73
CA PRO A 170 9.12 -35.31 -0.67
C PRO A 170 8.07 -34.17 -0.54
N ALA A 171 6.78 -34.50 -0.48
CA ALA A 171 5.69 -33.51 -0.47
C ALA A 171 5.74 -32.56 0.74
N PHE A 172 6.17 -33.06 1.90
CA PHE A 172 6.38 -32.24 3.10
C PHE A 172 7.38 -31.10 2.86
N GLU A 173 8.56 -31.41 2.32
CA GLU A 173 9.68 -30.47 2.14
C GLU A 173 9.33 -29.39 1.11
N ILE A 174 8.64 -29.79 0.03
CA ILE A 174 8.16 -28.87 -1.00
C ILE A 174 7.14 -27.89 -0.41
N THR A 175 6.18 -28.39 0.38
CA THR A 175 5.12 -27.56 0.97
C THR A 175 5.68 -26.62 2.03
N ALA A 176 6.56 -27.11 2.90
CA ALA A 176 7.22 -26.29 3.92
C ALA A 176 8.08 -25.18 3.29
N THR A 177 8.82 -25.50 2.24
CA THR A 177 9.64 -24.53 1.49
C THR A 177 8.76 -23.49 0.79
N HIS A 178 7.67 -23.94 0.14
CA HIS A 178 6.69 -23.04 -0.48
C HIS A 178 6.06 -22.09 0.54
N GLN A 179 5.58 -22.60 1.68
CA GLN A 179 5.00 -21.79 2.76
C GLN A 179 6.02 -20.77 3.28
N GLY A 180 7.27 -21.17 3.53
CA GLY A 180 8.32 -20.27 3.99
C GLY A 180 8.58 -19.12 3.00
N ILE A 181 8.77 -19.44 1.72
CA ILE A 181 8.99 -18.44 0.68
C ILE A 181 7.77 -17.53 0.51
N ALA A 182 6.56 -18.11 0.47
CA ALA A 182 5.31 -17.37 0.31
C ALA A 182 5.08 -16.39 1.46
N ILE A 183 5.34 -16.79 2.71
CA ILE A 183 5.19 -15.92 3.90
C ILE A 183 6.18 -14.75 3.84
N ILE A 184 7.45 -14.99 3.48
CA ILE A 184 8.45 -13.93 3.34
C ILE A 184 7.99 -12.92 2.29
N ILE A 185 7.63 -13.41 1.11
CA ILE A 185 7.17 -12.57 0.00
C ILE A 185 5.90 -11.81 0.39
N ALA A 186 4.93 -12.48 1.03
CA ALA A 186 3.68 -11.87 1.48
C ALA A 186 3.92 -10.77 2.52
N CYS A 187 4.87 -10.97 3.45
CA CYS A 187 5.25 -9.98 4.44
C CYS A 187 5.81 -8.72 3.78
N PHE A 188 6.82 -8.86 2.92
CA PHE A 188 7.39 -7.73 2.19
C PHE A 188 6.34 -7.03 1.32
N HIS A 189 5.46 -7.80 0.68
CA HIS A 189 4.37 -7.27 -0.12
C HIS A 189 3.38 -6.43 0.70
N ASN A 190 2.95 -6.95 1.86
CA ASN A 190 2.01 -6.28 2.75
C ASN A 190 2.62 -4.98 3.30
N VAL A 191 3.88 -5.04 3.73
CA VAL A 191 4.63 -3.84 4.18
C VAL A 191 4.68 -2.82 3.04
N ALA A 192 5.09 -3.21 1.84
CA ALA A 192 5.16 -2.29 0.69
C ALA A 192 3.81 -1.65 0.35
N MET A 193 2.69 -2.38 0.47
CA MET A 193 1.36 -1.81 0.27
C MET A 193 0.96 -0.80 1.34
N ASP A 194 1.19 -1.09 2.62
CA ASP A 194 0.86 -0.18 3.72
C ASP A 194 1.66 1.12 3.65
N THR A 195 2.91 0.94 3.27
CA THR A 195 3.92 1.95 3.04
C THR A 195 3.53 2.85 1.86
N LEU A 196 3.05 2.26 0.75
CA LEU A 196 2.47 2.96 -0.38
C LEU A 196 1.21 3.75 0.01
N MET A 197 0.25 3.11 0.69
CA MET A 197 -1.00 3.75 1.11
C MET A 197 -0.75 4.94 2.04
N THR A 198 0.12 4.79 3.02
CA THR A 198 0.49 5.85 3.96
C THR A 198 1.14 7.02 3.22
N GLY A 199 2.06 6.74 2.28
CA GLY A 199 2.66 7.79 1.45
C GLY A 199 1.64 8.56 0.62
N LEU A 200 0.64 7.87 0.04
CA LEU A 200 -0.44 8.51 -0.72
C LEU A 200 -1.33 9.39 0.17
N ILE A 201 -1.65 8.93 1.38
CA ILE A 201 -2.39 9.73 2.38
C ILE A 201 -1.61 10.99 2.72
N THR A 202 -0.30 10.87 2.94
CA THR A 202 0.55 12.04 3.21
C THR A 202 0.52 13.03 2.05
N VAL A 203 0.67 12.57 0.81
CA VAL A 203 0.55 13.44 -0.38
C VAL A 203 -0.80 14.16 -0.40
N ALA A 204 -1.90 13.44 -0.14
CA ALA A 204 -3.23 14.04 -0.11
C ALA A 204 -3.38 15.08 1.01
N CYS A 205 -2.88 14.81 2.21
CA CYS A 205 -2.87 15.76 3.32
C CYS A 205 -2.06 17.02 2.98
N CYS A 206 -0.90 16.86 2.34
CA CYS A 206 -0.10 17.99 1.88
C CYS A 206 -0.88 18.85 0.87
N GLN A 207 -1.57 18.23 -0.10
CA GLN A 207 -2.40 18.96 -1.07
C GLN A 207 -3.53 19.75 -0.39
N LEU A 208 -4.19 19.16 0.60
CA LEU A 208 -5.24 19.85 1.37
C LEU A 208 -4.68 21.04 2.17
N ALA A 209 -3.52 20.89 2.81
CA ALA A 209 -2.87 21.97 3.53
C ALA A 209 -2.41 23.12 2.60
N ILE A 210 -1.98 22.80 1.38
CA ILE A 210 -1.67 23.78 0.34
C ILE A 210 -2.94 24.54 -0.05
N LEU A 211 -4.04 23.81 -0.28
CA LEU A 211 -5.33 24.39 -0.66
C LEU A 211 -5.85 25.36 0.41
N GLU A 212 -5.82 24.95 1.68
CA GLU A 212 -6.23 25.77 2.82
C GLU A 212 -5.48 27.11 2.85
N ARG A 213 -4.15 27.07 2.69
CA ARG A 213 -3.31 28.27 2.72
C ARG A 213 -3.56 29.19 1.53
N ASN A 214 -3.79 28.63 0.35
CA ASN A 214 -4.14 29.41 -0.82
C ASN A 214 -5.46 30.16 -0.59
N ILE A 215 -6.46 29.50 -0.02
CA ILE A 215 -7.75 30.12 0.34
C ILE A 215 -7.54 31.26 1.36
N ILE A 216 -6.79 31.02 2.44
CA ILE A 216 -6.49 32.04 3.45
C ILE A 216 -5.73 33.23 2.84
N SER A 217 -4.79 32.97 1.93
CA SER A 217 -4.02 34.04 1.26
C SER A 217 -4.89 34.93 0.37
N ILE A 218 -5.95 34.36 -0.23
CA ILE A 218 -6.91 35.10 -1.05
C ILE A 218 -7.80 35.98 -0.16
N ASP A 219 -8.35 35.45 0.95
CA ASP A 219 -9.18 36.22 1.91
C ASP A 219 -8.40 37.42 2.49
N ASN A 220 -7.14 37.18 2.88
CA ASN A 220 -6.30 38.25 3.39
C ASN A 220 -5.98 39.30 2.32
N LYS A 221 -5.84 38.90 1.05
CA LYS A 221 -5.57 39.84 -0.05
C LYS A 221 -6.81 40.65 -0.41
N GLU A 222 -8.01 40.06 -0.35
CA GLU A 222 -9.28 40.78 -0.53
C GLU A 222 -9.48 41.85 0.56
N LYS A 223 -9.19 41.53 1.82
CA LYS A 223 -9.18 42.52 2.92
C LYS A 223 -8.17 43.65 2.72
N ILE A 224 -6.99 43.36 2.16
CA ILE A 224 -5.96 44.36 1.90
C ILE A 224 -6.32 45.22 0.68
N CYS A 225 -6.87 44.63 -0.39
CA CYS A 225 -7.33 45.36 -1.58
C CYS A 225 -8.51 46.29 -1.27
N GLY A 226 -9.39 45.92 -0.34
CA GLY A 226 -10.43 46.81 0.18
C GLY A 226 -9.91 48.03 0.94
N MET A 227 -8.63 48.06 1.31
CA MET A 227 -7.98 49.19 1.99
C MET A 227 -7.03 49.99 1.09
N GLN A 228 -6.70 49.53 -0.11
CA GLN A 228 -5.63 50.13 -0.91
C GLN A 228 -6.04 50.25 -2.38
N ASN A 229 -6.58 51.44 -2.72
CA ASN A 229 -6.72 51.88 -4.10
C ASN A 229 -5.33 52.12 -4.74
N ASP A 230 -5.27 51.63 -5.97
CA ASP A 230 -4.53 52.12 -7.14
C ASP A 230 -3.11 51.59 -7.47
N ASN A 231 -3.02 51.15 -8.73
CA ASN A 231 -1.86 50.98 -9.62
C ASN A 231 -1.10 49.65 -9.76
N ASP A 232 -1.45 48.58 -9.04
CA ASP A 232 -0.89 47.22 -9.29
C ASP A 232 -1.97 46.18 -9.70
N GLU A 233 -3.16 46.67 -10.09
CA GLU A 233 -4.34 45.84 -10.32
C GLU A 233 -4.16 44.82 -11.45
N ASP A 234 -3.56 45.18 -12.58
CA ASP A 234 -3.64 44.38 -13.81
C ASP A 234 -2.87 43.04 -13.73
N LYS A 235 -1.63 43.04 -13.23
CA LYS A 235 -0.83 41.81 -12.99
C LYS A 235 -1.35 40.97 -11.83
N SER A 236 -2.06 41.60 -10.90
CA SER A 236 -2.57 40.93 -9.70
C SER A 236 -3.93 40.27 -9.97
N LEU A 237 -4.73 40.90 -10.83
CA LEU A 237 -5.99 40.42 -11.36
C LEU A 237 -5.78 39.24 -12.29
N GLU A 238 -4.78 39.29 -13.20
CA GLU A 238 -4.40 38.14 -14.03
C GLU A 238 -4.03 36.91 -13.19
N ARG A 239 -3.24 37.11 -12.12
CA ARG A 239 -2.82 36.01 -11.24
C ARG A 239 -3.98 35.46 -10.41
N GLY A 240 -4.91 36.31 -9.99
CA GLY A 240 -6.13 35.94 -9.30
C GLY A 240 -7.10 35.17 -10.21
N ILE A 241 -7.29 35.62 -11.44
CA ILE A 241 -8.10 34.93 -12.45
C ILE A 241 -7.51 33.56 -12.78
N LEU A 242 -6.19 33.44 -12.91
CA LEU A 242 -5.52 32.16 -13.18
C LEU A 242 -5.64 31.18 -12.00
N ALA A 243 -5.51 31.67 -10.76
CA ALA A 243 -5.75 30.89 -9.56
C ALA A 243 -7.22 30.45 -9.43
N TYR A 244 -8.17 31.33 -9.76
CA TYR A 244 -9.60 31.03 -9.73
C TYR A 244 -9.99 30.04 -10.83
N GLN A 245 -9.39 30.12 -12.02
CA GLN A 245 -9.59 29.14 -13.08
C GLN A 245 -9.00 27.77 -12.70
N LEU A 246 -7.83 27.72 -12.08
CA LEU A 246 -7.26 26.49 -11.54
C LEU A 246 -8.16 25.87 -10.46
N LEU A 247 -8.70 26.70 -9.56
CA LEU A 247 -9.64 26.26 -8.52
C LEU A 247 -10.93 25.72 -9.13
N LYS A 248 -11.50 26.41 -10.12
CA LYS A 248 -12.69 25.97 -10.87
C LYS A 248 -12.44 24.65 -11.61
N GLN A 249 -11.25 24.49 -12.18
CA GLN A 249 -10.85 23.26 -12.87
C GLN A 249 -10.65 22.10 -11.87
N TYR A 250 -10.09 22.37 -10.69
CA TYR A 250 -9.95 21.39 -9.60
C TYR A 250 -11.30 20.98 -9.01
N VAL A 251 -12.22 21.92 -8.80
CA VAL A 251 -13.57 21.66 -8.30
C VAL A 251 -14.39 20.88 -9.32
N MET A 252 -14.31 21.22 -10.61
CA MET A 252 -14.93 20.43 -11.68
C MET A 252 -14.35 19.00 -11.75
N HIS A 253 -13.04 18.85 -11.60
CA HIS A 253 -12.39 17.53 -11.56
C HIS A 253 -12.80 16.74 -10.30
N SER A 254 -12.94 17.40 -9.16
CA SER A 254 -13.47 16.82 -7.92
C SER A 254 -14.94 16.40 -8.05
N ASN A 255 -15.77 17.18 -8.75
CA ASN A 255 -17.18 16.86 -8.94
C ASN A 255 -17.38 15.66 -9.89
N MET A 256 -16.48 15.45 -10.87
CA MET A 256 -16.42 14.19 -11.63
C MET A 256 -15.96 12.98 -10.80
N ILE A 257 -15.32 13.18 -9.65
CA ILE A 257 -14.87 12.11 -8.75
C ILE A 257 -16.02 11.62 -7.84
N PHE A 258 -17.07 12.43 -7.68
CA PHE A 258 -18.24 12.13 -6.84
C PHE A 258 -19.47 11.61 -7.60
N GLN A 259 -19.42 11.56 -8.94
CA GLN A 259 -20.42 10.93 -9.79
C GLN A 259 -19.92 9.57 -10.29
#